data_AF-A0A7J7UHN9-F1
#
_entry.id   AF-A0A7J7UHN9-F1
#
_cell.length_a   1.000
_cell.length_b   1.000
_cell.length_c   1.000
_cell.angle_alpha   90.00
_cell.angle_beta   90.00
_cell.angle_gamma   90.00
#
_symmetry.space_group_name_H-M   'P 1'
#
loop_
_entity.id
_entity.type
_entity.pdbx_description
1 polymer ?
#
loop_
_entity_poly.entity_id
_entity_poly.type
_entity_poly.pdbx_seq_one_letter_code
_entity_poly.pdbx_strand_id
1 'polypeptide(L)'
;MPRLRKRLNGTAGQDKKGPAGKRTKTKNPGEAPATVERPSPRETSALKKCGDNVSSYWLMKSEPESRLEKGVDVKFSIEDLKAEPKQTACWDGVRNYQARNFLRAMKLGQEAFFYHSNCKEPGIAGLVKVDVQFVRMLKRFIPLAELRTHHQVHKASGGPLQHMALFTLQRLSVQPLTREEFDFILSLEEKEPS
;
A
#
# COMPACT_ATOMS: atom_id res chain seq x y z
N MET A 1 -32.28 -22.37 13.55
CA MET A 1 -33.71 -22.12 13.82
C MET A 1 -33.85 -20.84 14.64
N PRO A 2 -34.60 -19.81 14.19
CA PRO A 2 -34.58 -18.47 14.81
C PRO A 2 -35.80 -18.20 15.72
N ARG A 3 -35.67 -17.24 16.66
CA ARG A 3 -36.83 -16.58 17.31
C ARG A 3 -36.71 -15.04 17.32
N LEU A 4 -37.39 -14.48 16.32
CA LEU A 4 -38.03 -13.16 16.21
C LEU A 4 -38.50 -12.51 17.53
N ARG A 5 -38.34 -11.17 17.67
CA ARG A 5 -39.40 -10.13 17.92
C ARG A 5 -38.80 -8.83 18.52
N LYS A 6 -39.44 -7.65 18.51
CA LYS A 6 -40.40 -6.95 17.60
C LYS A 6 -40.75 -5.57 18.22
N ARG A 7 -41.26 -4.64 17.40
CA ARG A 7 -41.95 -3.34 17.67
C ARG A 7 -41.04 -2.10 17.55
N LEU A 8 -41.34 -1.05 16.78
CA LEU A 8 -42.56 -0.42 16.20
C LEU A 8 -43.30 0.61 17.08
N ASN A 9 -43.37 1.83 16.51
CA ASN A 9 -44.43 2.88 16.53
C ASN A 9 -43.82 4.26 16.85
N GLY A 10 -44.07 5.36 16.13
CA GLY A 10 -44.79 5.56 14.86
C GLY A 10 -46.03 6.48 14.98
N THR A 11 -45.98 7.66 14.36
CA THR A 11 -47.08 8.59 13.99
C THR A 11 -46.49 9.75 13.16
N ALA A 12 -47.22 10.55 12.38
CA ALA A 12 -48.31 10.34 11.41
C ALA A 12 -48.60 11.70 10.73
N GLY A 13 -48.85 11.76 9.41
CA GLY A 13 -49.23 13.00 8.71
C GLY A 13 -49.29 12.87 7.19
N GLN A 14 -50.44 13.17 6.58
CA GLN A 14 -50.75 13.07 5.14
C GLN A 14 -50.93 14.51 4.55
N ASP A 15 -51.26 14.83 3.27
CA ASP A 15 -52.00 14.09 2.23
C ASP A 15 -51.96 14.81 0.82
N LYS A 16 -52.06 14.04 -0.29
CA LYS A 16 -52.55 14.29 -1.71
C LYS A 16 -52.29 15.63 -2.47
N LYS A 17 -51.92 15.66 -3.77
CA LYS A 17 -52.67 15.20 -5.00
C LYS A 17 -51.77 15.16 -6.27
N GLY A 18 -52.17 14.39 -7.31
CA GLY A 18 -51.59 14.39 -8.68
C GLY A 18 -52.38 15.27 -9.69
N PRO A 19 -52.42 15.00 -11.03
CA PRO A 19 -51.95 13.78 -11.75
C PRO A 19 -51.36 13.95 -13.20
N ALA A 20 -51.08 12.79 -13.83
CA ALA A 20 -51.24 12.47 -15.28
C ALA A 20 -50.12 12.71 -16.34
N GLY A 21 -49.72 11.62 -17.01
CA GLY A 21 -48.99 11.57 -18.29
C GLY A 21 -48.81 10.13 -18.80
N LYS A 22 -49.41 9.77 -19.96
CA LYS A 22 -49.26 8.45 -20.65
C LYS A 22 -48.00 8.50 -21.58
N ARG A 23 -47.38 7.42 -22.11
CA ARG A 23 -47.94 6.26 -22.86
C ARG A 23 -46.85 5.22 -23.25
N THR A 24 -47.18 3.92 -23.27
CA THR A 24 -46.63 2.77 -24.09
C THR A 24 -45.11 2.42 -24.12
N LYS A 25 -44.62 1.21 -23.72
CA LYS A 25 -44.67 -0.17 -24.34
C LYS A 25 -43.56 -0.38 -25.41
N THR A 26 -42.64 -1.39 -25.38
CA THR A 26 -42.89 -2.83 -25.71
C THR A 26 -41.63 -3.76 -25.56
N LYS A 27 -41.80 -4.95 -24.94
CA LYS A 27 -41.12 -6.30 -25.05
C LYS A 27 -39.56 -6.54 -25.08
N ASN A 28 -39.14 -7.50 -24.23
CA ASN A 28 -38.00 -8.47 -24.31
C ASN A 28 -38.45 -9.77 -25.10
N PRO A 29 -37.66 -10.88 -25.36
CA PRO A 29 -36.53 -11.48 -24.58
C PRO A 29 -35.43 -12.30 -25.36
N GLY A 30 -34.59 -13.07 -24.61
CA GLY A 30 -33.69 -14.16 -25.09
C GLY A 30 -32.23 -13.74 -25.42
N GLU A 31 -31.18 -14.56 -25.30
CA GLU A 31 -30.98 -15.94 -24.79
C GLU A 31 -29.46 -16.21 -24.55
N ALA A 32 -29.07 -17.31 -23.91
CA ALA A 32 -27.68 -17.82 -23.74
C ALA A 32 -27.58 -19.24 -24.41
N PRO A 33 -26.50 -20.09 -24.35
CA PRO A 33 -25.25 -20.05 -23.56
C PRO A 33 -23.94 -20.64 -24.22
N ALA A 34 -22.85 -20.72 -23.43
CA ALA A 34 -21.72 -21.70 -23.47
C ALA A 34 -20.81 -21.76 -24.77
N THR A 35 -19.59 -22.32 -24.82
CA THR A 35 -18.83 -23.26 -23.94
C THR A 35 -17.29 -23.15 -24.21
N VAL A 36 -16.47 -23.93 -23.46
CA VAL A 36 -15.09 -24.42 -23.78
C VAL A 36 -13.84 -23.63 -23.32
N GLU A 37 -13.36 -24.03 -22.13
CA GLU A 37 -11.98 -24.39 -21.72
C GLU A 37 -10.77 -23.43 -21.77
N ARG A 38 -10.01 -23.47 -20.66
CA ARG A 38 -8.57 -23.13 -20.59
C ARG A 38 -7.73 -24.36 -20.97
N PRO A 39 -6.47 -24.12 -21.39
CA PRO A 39 -5.40 -24.67 -20.55
C PRO A 39 -4.36 -23.61 -20.14
N SER A 40 -3.90 -23.75 -18.89
CA SER A 40 -2.62 -23.25 -18.38
C SER A 40 -1.86 -24.49 -17.93
N PRO A 41 -0.58 -24.67 -18.32
CA PRO A 41 0.52 -24.26 -17.43
C PRO A 41 1.75 -23.72 -18.22
N ARG A 42 2.82 -23.13 -17.66
CA ARG A 42 3.61 -23.51 -16.47
C ARG A 42 4.41 -22.31 -15.90
N GLU A 43 4.68 -22.38 -14.59
CA GLU A 43 5.95 -22.10 -13.86
C GLU A 43 6.84 -20.91 -14.34
N THR A 44 7.28 -19.94 -13.51
CA THR A 44 8.41 -20.09 -12.54
C THR A 44 8.76 -18.81 -11.70
N SER A 45 9.07 -19.00 -10.39
CA SER A 45 10.12 -18.37 -9.50
C SER A 45 10.42 -16.85 -9.25
N ALA A 46 10.64 -16.49 -7.93
CA ALA A 46 11.61 -15.52 -7.27
C ALA A 46 11.37 -13.95 -7.26
N LEU A 47 12.06 -13.01 -6.52
CA LEU A 47 13.20 -12.99 -5.53
C LEU A 47 13.16 -11.90 -4.37
N LYS A 48 14.16 -10.96 -4.19
CA LYS A 48 14.41 -10.04 -3.01
C LYS A 48 15.36 -8.80 -3.27
N LYS A 49 15.34 -7.66 -2.47
CA LYS A 49 16.49 -6.84 -1.84
C LYS A 49 16.13 -5.44 -1.14
N CYS A 50 17.06 -4.66 -0.50
CA CYS A 50 16.86 -3.67 0.66
C CYS A 50 17.81 -2.38 0.82
N GLY A 51 17.47 -1.30 1.62
CA GLY A 51 18.34 -0.17 2.19
C GLY A 51 17.74 1.16 2.89
N ASP A 52 18.43 1.79 3.91
CA ASP A 52 18.62 3.19 4.52
C ASP A 52 17.52 4.26 5.01
N ASN A 53 17.61 4.95 6.21
CA ASN A 53 16.46 5.68 6.89
C ASN A 53 16.60 6.93 7.89
N VAL A 54 15.47 7.63 8.21
CA VAL A 54 15.23 8.77 9.18
C VAL A 54 13.98 8.50 10.04
N SER A 55 13.93 8.82 11.35
CA SER A 55 12.94 8.22 12.27
C SER A 55 11.67 9.03 12.69
N SER A 56 10.58 8.90 11.94
CA SER A 56 9.20 9.21 12.37
C SER A 56 8.66 8.15 13.35
N TYR A 57 7.88 8.56 14.34
CA TYR A 57 7.15 7.65 15.24
C TYR A 57 5.73 7.43 14.75
N TRP A 58 5.22 6.20 14.87
CA TRP A 58 3.88 5.84 14.42
C TRP A 58 3.03 5.27 15.55
N LEU A 59 1.72 5.17 15.30
CA LEU A 59 0.82 4.37 16.11
C LEU A 59 0.07 3.41 15.18
N MET A 60 0.17 2.14 15.50
CA MET A 60 -0.24 1.03 14.64
C MET A 60 -1.31 0.24 15.40
N LYS A 61 -2.56 0.33 14.93
CA LYS A 61 -3.75 -0.20 15.62
C LYS A 61 -4.07 -1.63 15.19
N SER A 62 -4.12 -2.54 16.15
CA SER A 62 -4.48 -3.95 15.95
C SER A 62 -5.49 -4.40 17.01
N GLU A 63 -6.24 -5.47 16.76
CA GLU A 63 -7.30 -5.94 17.64
C GLU A 63 -6.85 -7.18 18.41
N PRO A 64 -6.77 -7.15 19.77
CA PRO A 64 -6.26 -8.28 20.53
C PRO A 64 -7.32 -9.37 20.84
N GLU A 65 -8.60 -9.08 20.63
CA GLU A 65 -9.72 -9.99 20.85
C GLU A 65 -10.21 -10.60 19.52
N SER A 66 -10.81 -11.80 19.57
CA SER A 66 -11.29 -12.50 18.37
C SER A 66 -12.49 -11.79 17.73
N ARG A 67 -12.39 -11.49 16.43
CA ARG A 67 -13.46 -10.88 15.65
C ARG A 67 -13.40 -11.32 14.18
N LEU A 68 -14.51 -11.87 13.70
CA LEU A 68 -14.60 -12.34 12.31
C LEU A 68 -14.93 -11.20 11.34
N GLU A 69 -13.99 -10.83 10.48
CA GLU A 69 -14.27 -10.08 9.25
C GLU A 69 -14.40 -11.05 8.07
N LYS A 70 -15.60 -11.10 7.46
CA LYS A 70 -15.88 -11.95 6.29
C LYS A 70 -15.51 -13.43 6.49
N GLY A 71 -15.59 -13.91 7.73
CA GLY A 71 -15.26 -15.30 8.10
C GLY A 71 -13.80 -15.53 8.50
N VAL A 72 -12.95 -14.51 8.50
CA VAL A 72 -11.55 -14.57 8.94
C VAL A 72 -11.41 -13.83 10.27
N ASP A 73 -10.75 -14.44 11.25
CA ASP A 73 -10.42 -13.74 12.51
C ASP A 73 -9.32 -12.71 12.27
N VAL A 74 -9.54 -11.47 12.69
CA VAL A 74 -8.55 -10.37 12.59
C VAL A 74 -7.76 -10.15 13.89
N LYS A 75 -7.90 -11.06 14.86
CA LYS A 75 -7.12 -11.04 16.12
C LYS A 75 -5.62 -11.02 15.85
N PHE A 76 -4.96 -9.97 16.33
CA PHE A 76 -3.51 -9.90 16.46
C PHE A 76 -3.12 -8.96 17.61
N SER A 77 -2.71 -9.53 18.75
CA SER A 77 -2.26 -8.80 19.94
C SER A 77 -0.73 -8.61 19.96
N ILE A 78 -0.22 -7.90 20.97
CA ILE A 78 1.23 -7.75 21.13
C ILE A 78 1.88 -9.03 21.67
N GLU A 79 1.15 -9.86 22.41
CA GLU A 79 1.65 -11.16 22.85
C GLU A 79 1.73 -12.15 21.68
N ASP A 80 0.78 -12.07 20.73
CA ASP A 80 0.88 -12.79 19.46
C ASP A 80 2.16 -12.32 18.70
N LEU A 81 2.41 -11.01 18.59
CA LEU A 81 3.66 -10.47 18.00
C LEU A 81 4.94 -10.91 18.73
N LYS A 82 4.93 -11.07 20.05
CA LYS A 82 6.10 -11.58 20.80
C LYS A 82 6.32 -13.08 20.59
N ALA A 83 5.24 -13.84 20.36
CA ALA A 83 5.29 -15.26 20.04
C ALA A 83 5.73 -15.52 18.59
N GLU A 84 5.57 -14.55 17.69
CA GLU A 84 6.09 -14.63 16.32
C GLU A 84 7.63 -14.80 16.29
N PRO A 85 8.18 -15.60 15.36
CA PRO A 85 9.63 -15.76 15.19
C PRO A 85 10.35 -14.42 15.01
N LYS A 86 11.41 -14.19 15.79
CA LYS A 86 12.17 -12.92 15.84
C LYS A 86 11.32 -11.68 16.20
N GLN A 87 10.13 -11.86 16.78
CA GLN A 87 9.27 -10.76 17.24
C GLN A 87 8.94 -9.74 16.12
N THR A 88 8.79 -10.23 14.89
CA THR A 88 8.64 -9.41 13.68
C THR A 88 7.46 -9.92 12.84
N ALA A 89 6.44 -9.09 12.64
CA ALA A 89 5.26 -9.42 11.84
C ALA A 89 4.97 -8.39 10.74
N CYS A 90 4.19 -8.78 9.74
CA CYS A 90 3.76 -7.90 8.64
C CYS A 90 2.59 -7.02 9.09
N TRP A 91 2.63 -5.72 8.75
CA TRP A 91 1.51 -4.81 9.02
C TRP A 91 0.55 -4.70 7.83
N ASP A 92 -0.38 -5.65 7.74
CA ASP A 92 -1.32 -5.78 6.63
C ASP A 92 -2.70 -5.13 6.94
N GLY A 93 -3.80 -5.55 6.30
CA GLY A 93 -5.16 -5.10 6.63
C GLY A 93 -5.50 -3.66 6.21
N VAL A 94 -4.52 -2.78 6.00
CA VAL A 94 -4.74 -1.36 5.71
C VAL A 94 -5.45 -1.15 4.36
N ARG A 95 -6.75 -0.85 4.42
CA ARG A 95 -7.59 -0.50 3.25
C ARG A 95 -7.83 1.00 3.08
N ASN A 96 -7.40 1.82 4.04
CA ASN A 96 -7.48 3.28 3.95
C ASN A 96 -6.30 3.84 3.13
N TYR A 97 -6.59 4.66 2.10
CA TYR A 97 -5.58 5.21 1.19
C TYR A 97 -4.54 6.13 1.88
N GLN A 98 -4.96 6.87 2.91
CA GLN A 98 -4.08 7.77 3.67
C GLN A 98 -3.15 6.97 4.58
N ALA A 99 -3.68 5.98 5.31
CA ALA A 99 -2.89 5.06 6.11
C ALA A 99 -1.90 4.24 5.26
N ARG A 100 -2.29 3.82 4.06
CA ARG A 100 -1.38 3.20 3.07
C ARG A 100 -0.26 4.16 2.64
N ASN A 101 -0.55 5.46 2.51
CA ASN A 101 0.47 6.45 2.19
C ASN A 101 1.39 6.72 3.39
N PHE A 102 0.90 6.62 4.62
CA PHE A 102 1.75 6.64 5.82
C PHE A 102 2.66 5.40 5.87
N LEU A 103 2.17 4.18 5.62
CA LEU A 103 3.01 2.99 5.47
C LEU A 103 4.11 3.16 4.40
N ARG A 104 3.81 3.80 3.27
CA ARG A 104 4.81 4.12 2.21
C ARG A 104 5.82 5.20 2.61
N ALA A 105 5.50 6.01 3.61
CA ALA A 105 6.40 7.00 4.20
C ALA A 105 7.14 6.47 5.43
N MET A 106 6.79 5.27 5.92
CA MET A 106 7.54 4.61 6.98
C MET A 106 8.92 4.27 6.44
N LYS A 107 9.91 4.94 7.03
CA LYS A 107 11.31 4.61 6.86
C LYS A 107 11.65 3.58 7.92
N LEU A 108 12.45 2.61 7.54
CA LEU A 108 12.65 1.45 8.37
C LEU A 108 13.71 1.74 9.49
N GLY A 109 13.75 0.94 10.55
CA GLY A 109 14.36 1.32 11.84
C GLY A 109 13.52 2.29 12.69
N GLN A 110 12.43 2.87 12.15
CA GLN A 110 11.49 3.73 12.89
C GLN A 110 10.74 2.97 13.98
N GLU A 111 10.43 3.61 15.10
CA GLU A 111 9.61 3.00 16.15
C GLU A 111 8.11 3.32 15.97
N ALA A 112 7.27 2.46 16.51
CA ALA A 112 5.82 2.62 16.51
C ALA A 112 5.19 2.06 17.78
N PHE A 113 4.15 2.73 18.30
CA PHE A 113 3.31 2.17 19.35
C PHE A 113 2.35 1.13 18.78
N PHE A 114 2.39 -0.08 19.35
CA PHE A 114 1.40 -1.12 19.10
C PHE A 114 0.17 -0.80 19.96
N TYR A 115 -0.92 -0.40 19.32
CA TYR A 115 -2.16 0.02 20.00
C TYR A 115 -3.23 -1.06 19.87
N HIS A 116 -3.76 -1.51 21.01
CA HIS A 116 -4.92 -2.40 21.06
C HIS A 116 -6.19 -1.59 20.87
N SER A 117 -6.89 -1.83 19.77
CA SER A 117 -8.19 -1.25 19.43
C SER A 117 -9.30 -2.28 19.48
N ASN A 118 -10.55 -1.81 19.63
CA ASN A 118 -11.75 -2.64 19.54
C ASN A 118 -11.78 -3.85 20.50
N CYS A 119 -11.26 -3.64 21.70
CA CYS A 119 -11.24 -4.58 22.82
C CYS A 119 -11.86 -3.91 24.06
N LYS A 120 -12.00 -4.66 25.16
CA LYS A 120 -12.55 -4.16 26.44
C LYS A 120 -11.69 -3.05 27.05
N GLU A 121 -10.37 -3.14 26.91
CA GLU A 121 -9.39 -2.21 27.46
C GLU A 121 -8.48 -1.68 26.34
N PRO A 122 -8.93 -0.67 25.55
CA PRO A 122 -8.17 -0.16 24.42
C PRO A 122 -7.03 0.77 24.89
N GLY A 123 -5.81 0.53 24.42
CA GLY A 123 -4.63 1.22 24.92
C GLY A 123 -3.35 0.92 24.16
N ILE A 124 -2.25 1.58 24.53
CA ILE A 124 -0.91 1.26 24.01
C ILE A 124 -0.39 0.04 24.76
N ALA A 125 -0.13 -1.05 24.03
CA ALA A 125 0.30 -2.32 24.59
C ALA A 125 1.83 -2.51 24.57
N GLY A 126 2.54 -1.72 23.76
CA GLY A 126 4.00 -1.69 23.74
C GLY A 126 4.59 -0.95 22.53
N LEU A 127 5.89 -1.10 22.36
CA LEU A 127 6.70 -0.44 21.33
C LEU A 127 7.26 -1.47 20.35
N VAL A 128 7.21 -1.18 19.06
CA VAL A 128 7.73 -2.01 17.97
C VAL A 128 8.56 -1.14 17.02
N LYS A 129 9.23 -1.75 16.04
CA LYS A 129 9.93 -1.00 14.98
C LYS A 129 9.60 -1.50 13.57
N VAL A 130 9.51 -0.54 12.65
CA VAL A 130 9.67 -0.71 11.21
C VAL A 130 11.14 -1.16 10.96
N ASP A 131 11.48 -1.97 9.94
CA ASP A 131 12.85 -2.55 9.84
C ASP A 131 13.43 -2.78 8.41
N VAL A 132 14.57 -2.13 8.15
CA VAL A 132 15.78 -2.44 7.34
C VAL A 132 16.79 -1.30 7.65
N GLN A 133 17.82 -1.13 6.83
CA GLN A 133 19.18 -1.02 7.35
C GLN A 133 20.03 -0.03 6.55
N PHE A 134 20.76 0.85 7.25
CA PHE A 134 21.64 1.88 6.67
C PHE A 134 23.00 1.34 6.15
N VAL A 135 23.60 2.01 5.14
CA VAL A 135 24.83 1.59 4.44
C VAL A 135 25.93 2.68 4.40
N ARG A 136 25.87 3.74 3.55
CA ARG A 136 26.96 4.76 3.43
C ARG A 136 26.59 6.09 2.72
N MET A 137 27.46 7.10 2.86
CA MET A 137 27.43 8.39 2.14
C MET A 137 28.16 8.37 0.78
N LEU A 138 27.96 9.42 -0.04
CA LEU A 138 28.69 9.72 -1.28
C LEU A 138 29.73 10.86 -1.08
N LYS A 139 30.91 10.78 -1.72
CA LYS A 139 32.04 11.76 -1.62
C LYS A 139 31.72 13.17 -2.14
N ARG A 140 31.01 13.33 -3.26
CA ARG A 140 30.55 14.64 -3.75
C ARG A 140 29.07 14.67 -4.07
N PHE A 141 28.52 15.87 -4.09
CA PHE A 141 27.14 16.12 -4.50
C PHE A 141 27.00 15.99 -6.02
N ILE A 142 25.89 15.37 -6.47
CA ILE A 142 25.54 15.21 -7.88
C ILE A 142 24.28 16.05 -8.17
N PRO A 143 24.41 17.25 -8.77
CA PRO A 143 23.28 18.13 -9.02
C PRO A 143 22.24 17.50 -9.96
N LEU A 144 20.96 17.83 -9.76
CA LEU A 144 19.91 17.45 -10.71
C LEU A 144 20.16 18.01 -12.12
N ALA A 145 20.89 19.12 -12.25
CA ALA A 145 21.35 19.67 -13.52
C ALA A 145 22.37 18.73 -14.20
N GLU A 146 23.38 18.24 -13.49
CA GLU A 146 24.33 17.25 -13.98
C GLU A 146 23.63 15.93 -14.35
N LEU A 147 22.77 15.40 -13.48
CA LEU A 147 21.95 14.21 -13.78
C LEU A 147 21.06 14.41 -15.01
N ARG A 148 20.54 15.63 -15.23
CA ARG A 148 19.71 15.99 -16.38
C ARG A 148 20.54 16.14 -17.66
N THR A 149 21.72 16.73 -17.58
CA THR A 149 22.69 16.80 -18.68
C THR A 149 23.11 15.39 -19.09
N HIS A 150 23.49 14.53 -18.13
CA HIS A 150 23.77 13.12 -18.41
C HIS A 150 22.54 12.38 -18.95
N HIS A 151 21.34 12.56 -18.40
CA HIS A 151 20.11 11.97 -18.96
C HIS A 151 19.87 12.40 -20.41
N GLN A 152 20.05 13.69 -20.74
CA GLN A 152 19.86 14.22 -22.09
C GLN A 152 20.92 13.70 -23.08
N VAL A 153 22.20 13.67 -22.67
CA VAL A 153 23.30 13.08 -23.46
C VAL A 153 23.04 11.59 -23.68
N HIS A 154 22.77 10.84 -22.61
CA HIS A 154 22.51 9.41 -22.67
C HIS A 154 21.28 9.04 -23.50
N LYS A 155 20.25 9.89 -23.52
CA LYS A 155 19.06 9.71 -24.37
C LYS A 155 19.37 9.83 -25.86
N ALA A 156 20.47 10.50 -26.23
CA ALA A 156 20.95 10.59 -27.61
C ALA A 156 22.05 9.55 -27.94
N SER A 157 22.91 9.20 -26.98
CA SER A 157 24.06 8.29 -27.19
C SER A 157 23.86 6.84 -26.73
N GLY A 158 22.74 6.51 -26.08
CA GLY A 158 22.46 5.16 -25.55
C GLY A 158 23.16 4.87 -24.21
N GLY A 159 23.16 5.82 -23.28
CA GLY A 159 23.88 5.71 -21.99
C GLY A 159 23.01 5.35 -20.76
N PRO A 160 23.63 5.07 -19.59
CA PRO A 160 22.96 4.48 -18.42
C PRO A 160 21.72 5.22 -17.89
N LEU A 161 21.66 6.55 -18.02
CA LEU A 161 20.53 7.35 -17.50
C LEU A 161 19.41 7.60 -18.52
N GLN A 162 19.45 6.99 -19.71
CA GLN A 162 18.53 7.31 -20.82
C GLN A 162 17.03 7.16 -20.50
N HIS A 163 16.67 6.30 -19.53
CA HIS A 163 15.27 5.99 -19.18
C HIS A 163 14.90 6.31 -17.72
N MET A 164 15.83 6.90 -16.96
CA MET A 164 15.73 7.10 -15.51
C MET A 164 14.37 7.66 -15.06
N ALA A 165 13.73 6.94 -14.14
CA ALA A 165 12.40 7.23 -13.60
C ALA A 165 12.24 8.68 -13.09
N LEU A 166 13.34 9.27 -12.61
CA LEU A 166 13.43 10.65 -12.14
C LEU A 166 13.03 11.69 -13.20
N PHE A 167 13.26 11.38 -14.48
CA PHE A 167 12.94 12.26 -15.60
C PHE A 167 11.73 11.78 -16.42
N THR A 168 11.44 10.48 -16.42
CA THR A 168 10.33 9.88 -17.18
C THR A 168 9.01 9.81 -16.39
N LEU A 169 9.05 9.70 -15.06
CA LEU A 169 7.87 9.50 -14.19
C LEU A 169 7.75 10.61 -13.12
N GLN A 170 7.52 11.84 -13.57
CA GLN A 170 7.54 13.09 -12.79
C GLN A 170 6.60 13.15 -11.55
N ARG A 171 5.67 12.20 -11.37
CA ARG A 171 4.71 12.16 -10.25
C ARG A 171 4.83 10.90 -9.38
N LEU A 172 5.85 10.08 -9.59
CA LEU A 172 6.12 8.89 -8.77
C LEU A 172 7.10 9.24 -7.65
N SER A 173 6.67 9.13 -6.39
CA SER A 173 7.46 9.57 -5.22
C SER A 173 8.42 8.52 -4.65
N VAL A 174 8.31 7.26 -5.09
CA VAL A 174 9.22 6.16 -4.74
C VAL A 174 9.52 5.41 -6.04
N GLN A 175 10.77 5.43 -6.48
CA GLN A 175 11.15 5.08 -7.84
C GLN A 175 12.19 3.96 -7.86
N PRO A 176 12.11 3.01 -8.82
CA PRO A 176 13.19 2.06 -9.05
C PRO A 176 14.37 2.76 -9.75
N LEU A 177 15.59 2.35 -9.40
CA LEU A 177 16.79 2.60 -10.20
C LEU A 177 17.29 1.25 -10.73
N THR A 178 17.76 1.21 -11.97
CA THR A 178 18.51 0.05 -12.46
C THR A 178 19.88 -0.02 -11.78
N ARG A 179 20.55 -1.18 -11.87
CA ARG A 179 21.93 -1.32 -11.35
C ARG A 179 22.89 -0.35 -12.07
N GLU A 180 22.69 -0.17 -13.37
CA GLU A 180 23.48 0.75 -14.21
C GLU A 180 23.23 2.21 -13.84
N GLU A 181 21.99 2.60 -13.55
CA GLU A 181 21.66 3.95 -13.07
C GLU A 181 22.28 4.22 -11.70
N PHE A 182 22.17 3.26 -10.77
CA PHE A 182 22.75 3.35 -9.43
C PHE A 182 24.28 3.44 -9.48
N ASP A 183 24.94 2.51 -10.18
CA ASP A 183 26.39 2.49 -10.30
C ASP A 183 26.92 3.69 -11.10
N PHE A 184 26.18 4.19 -12.10
CA PHE A 184 26.55 5.42 -12.79
C PHE A 184 26.50 6.62 -11.85
N ILE A 185 25.45 6.77 -11.04
CA ILE A 185 25.34 7.86 -10.05
C ILE A 185 26.45 7.74 -8.99
N LEU A 186 26.77 6.52 -8.53
CA LEU A 186 27.94 6.26 -7.69
C LEU A 186 29.26 6.60 -8.41
N SER A 187 29.36 6.47 -9.74
CA SER A 187 30.59 6.81 -10.47
C SER A 187 30.82 8.32 -10.62
N LEU A 188 29.77 9.13 -10.56
CA LEU A 188 29.88 10.59 -10.60
C LEU A 188 30.54 11.11 -9.30
N GLU A 189 30.35 10.39 -8.19
CA GLU A 189 30.97 10.60 -6.86
C GLU A 189 32.48 10.86 -6.90
N GLU A 190 33.19 10.33 -7.91
CA GLU A 190 34.66 10.36 -8.05
C GLU A 190 35.18 11.49 -8.97
N LYS A 191 34.29 12.19 -9.68
CA LYS A 191 34.68 13.15 -10.74
C LYS A 191 34.69 14.58 -10.21
N GLU A 192 35.33 15.52 -10.89
CA GLU A 192 35.14 16.95 -10.62
C GLU A 192 33.71 17.39 -11.02
N PRO A 193 33.12 18.40 -10.34
CA PRO A 193 31.82 18.96 -10.72
C PRO A 193 31.82 19.56 -12.13
N SER A 194 30.74 19.30 -12.87
CA SER A 194 30.50 19.81 -14.24
C SER A 194 29.65 21.08 -14.27
#